data_AF-A0A1J0A7Q0-F1
#
_entry.id   AF-A0A1J0A7Q0-F1
#
_cell.length_a   1.000
_cell.length_b   1.000
_cell.length_c   1.000
_cell.angle_alpha   90.00
_cell.angle_beta   90.00
_cell.angle_gamma   90.00
#
_symmetry.space_group_name_H-M   'P 1'
#
loop_
_entity.id
_entity.type
_entity.pdbx_description
1 polymer ?
#
loop_
_entity_poly.entity_id
_entity_poly.type
_entity_poly.pdbx_seq_one_letter_code
_entity_poly.pdbx_strand_id
1 'polypeptide(L)'
;MTEKRPEYDDNIQASMAELLDGLKNHDTIKAYKKIEQRIDEHEGLKQLVEEIKVLQKEAVKFAHYDKPNAEKEAIRQADELQEAFDTHPLVVEYRECLVEANDLLHHLASILQTQVNDTLEQKLNEEE
;
A
#
# COMPACT_ATOMS: atom_id res chain seq x y z
N MET A 1 15.30 -34.21 -5.36
CA MET A 1 15.17 -33.45 -6.63
C MET A 1 15.10 -32.00 -6.23
N THR A 2 16.23 -31.29 -6.29
CA THR A 2 16.32 -29.88 -5.95
C THR A 2 15.75 -29.11 -7.13
N GLU A 3 14.53 -28.57 -6.98
CA GLU A 3 14.02 -27.55 -7.88
C GLU A 3 15.03 -26.41 -7.94
N LYS A 4 15.71 -26.27 -9.08
CA LYS A 4 16.45 -25.06 -9.41
C LYS A 4 15.44 -23.92 -9.40
N ARG A 5 15.45 -23.09 -8.34
CA ARG A 5 14.90 -21.73 -8.46
C ARG A 5 15.54 -21.12 -9.70
N PRO A 6 14.78 -20.49 -10.60
CA PRO A 6 15.39 -19.82 -11.74
C PRO A 6 16.41 -18.83 -11.16
N GLU A 7 17.69 -19.03 -11.47
CA GLU A 7 18.71 -18.00 -11.33
C GLU A 7 18.20 -16.84 -12.18
N TYR A 8 17.61 -15.83 -11.55
CA TYR A 8 17.37 -14.56 -12.22
C TYR A 8 18.75 -14.09 -12.66
N ASP A 9 18.98 -14.05 -13.97
CA ASP A 9 20.22 -13.62 -14.59
C ASP A 9 20.78 -12.39 -13.85
N ASP A 10 22.05 -12.40 -13.44
CA ASP A 10 22.65 -11.30 -12.66
C ASP A 10 22.45 -9.95 -13.35
N ASN A 11 22.36 -9.96 -14.69
CA ASN A 11 22.05 -8.81 -15.52
C ASN A 11 20.62 -8.26 -15.30
N ILE A 12 19.61 -9.14 -15.20
CA ILE A 12 18.23 -8.75 -14.91
C ILE A 12 18.13 -8.17 -13.50
N GLN A 13 18.86 -8.74 -12.53
CA GLN A 13 18.91 -8.18 -11.18
C GLN A 13 19.55 -6.79 -11.15
N ALA A 14 20.65 -6.59 -11.89
CA ALA A 14 21.30 -5.29 -12.01
C ALA A 14 20.37 -4.24 -12.65
N SER A 15 19.72 -4.58 -13.75
CA SER A 15 18.76 -3.69 -14.45
C SER A 15 17.55 -3.35 -13.56
N MET A 16 17.04 -4.31 -12.80
CA MET A 16 15.97 -4.08 -11.83
C MET A 16 16.43 -3.15 -10.70
N ALA A 17 17.67 -3.28 -10.23
CA ALA A 17 18.21 -2.40 -9.19
C ALA A 17 18.30 -0.94 -9.68
N GLU A 18 18.72 -0.71 -10.93
CA GLU A 18 18.72 0.62 -11.55
C GLU A 18 17.30 1.21 -11.66
N LEU A 19 16.33 0.40 -12.08
CA LEU A 19 14.93 0.81 -12.15
C LEU A 19 14.37 1.20 -10.78
N LEU A 20 14.68 0.42 -9.74
CA LEU A 20 14.29 0.69 -8.37
C LEU A 20 14.93 1.98 -7.84
N ASP A 21 16.18 2.27 -8.21
CA ASP A 21 16.82 3.54 -7.84
C ASP A 21 16.15 4.73 -8.53
N GLY A 22 15.83 4.61 -9.82
CA GLY A 22 15.05 5.59 -10.56
C GLY A 22 13.68 5.85 -9.91
N LEU A 23 12.95 4.79 -9.57
CA LEU A 23 11.67 4.86 -8.87
C LEU A 23 11.78 5.55 -7.51
N LYS A 24 12.79 5.19 -6.70
CA LYS A 24 13.03 5.85 -5.40
C LYS A 24 13.28 7.35 -5.55
N ASN A 25 13.87 7.76 -6.67
CA ASN A 25 14.16 9.14 -6.99
C ASN A 25 13.00 9.89 -7.66
N HIS A 26 11.92 9.20 -8.04
CA HIS A 26 10.72 9.81 -8.62
C HIS A 26 9.98 10.67 -7.59
N ASP A 27 9.47 11.82 -8.02
CA ASP A 27 8.86 12.81 -7.13
C ASP A 27 7.66 12.25 -6.37
N THR A 28 6.81 11.44 -7.02
CA THR A 28 5.68 10.75 -6.39
C THR A 28 6.11 9.84 -5.22
N ILE A 29 7.19 9.07 -5.39
CA ILE A 29 7.68 8.17 -4.33
C ILE A 29 8.34 8.97 -3.21
N LYS A 30 9.04 10.07 -3.53
CA LYS A 30 9.58 10.99 -2.52
C LYS A 30 8.47 11.68 -1.73
N ALA A 31 7.42 12.13 -2.40
CA ALA A 31 6.25 12.76 -1.77
C ALA A 31 5.56 11.77 -0.82
N TYR A 32 5.29 10.55 -1.28
CA TYR A 32 4.75 9.47 -0.45
C TYR A 32 5.58 9.23 0.81
N LYS A 33 6.90 9.03 0.68
CA LYS A 33 7.80 8.81 1.84
C LYS A 33 7.79 9.97 2.82
N LYS A 34 7.71 11.20 2.33
CA LYS A 34 7.67 12.40 3.18
C LYS A 34 6.38 12.44 4.00
N ILE A 35 5.24 12.12 3.39
CA ILE A 35 3.96 12.07 4.11
C ILE A 35 3.90 10.88 5.07
N GLU A 36 4.41 9.71 4.66
CA GLU A 36 4.54 8.52 5.50
C GLU A 36 5.31 8.85 6.79
N GLN A 37 6.46 9.54 6.67
CA GLN A 37 7.23 9.98 7.84
C GLN A 37 6.43 10.94 8.72
N ARG A 38 5.71 11.91 8.13
CA ARG A 38 4.88 12.86 8.90
C ARG A 38 3.76 12.14 9.67
N ILE A 39 3.15 11.11 9.08
CA ILE A 39 2.14 10.29 9.77
C ILE A 39 2.78 9.50 10.90
N ASP A 40 3.94 8.89 10.67
CA ASP A 40 4.62 8.10 11.69
C ASP A 40 5.10 8.98 12.87
N GLU A 41 5.48 10.23 12.62
CA GLU A 41 5.83 11.17 13.68
C GLU A 41 4.61 11.75 14.42
N HIS A 42 3.39 11.59 13.87
CA HIS A 42 2.18 12.19 14.44
C HIS A 42 1.56 11.31 15.55
N GLU A 43 2.00 11.53 16.78
CA GLU A 43 1.54 10.79 17.96
C GLU A 43 0.01 10.80 18.14
N GLY A 44 -0.67 11.90 17.82
CA GLY A 44 -2.12 11.99 17.94
C GLY A 44 -2.88 11.03 17.01
N LEU A 45 -2.33 10.73 15.83
CA LEU A 45 -2.95 9.78 14.91
C LEU A 45 -2.68 8.35 15.38
N LYS A 46 -1.49 8.09 15.92
CA LYS A 46 -1.16 6.80 16.53
C LYS A 46 -2.07 6.48 17.71
N GLN A 47 -2.32 7.45 18.58
CA GLN A 47 -3.25 7.33 19.71
C GLN A 47 -4.67 7.07 19.21
N LEU A 48 -5.15 7.85 18.24
CA LEU A 48 -6.48 7.68 17.64
C LEU A 48 -6.68 6.27 17.07
N VAL A 49 -5.69 5.74 16.33
CA VAL A 49 -5.71 4.37 15.80
C VAL A 49 -5.76 3.33 16.91
N GLU A 50 -5.02 3.54 18.00
CA GLU A 50 -5.04 2.61 19.12
C GLU A 50 -6.38 2.62 19.86
N GLU A 51 -6.97 3.81 20.05
CA GLU A 51 -8.31 3.95 20.64
C GLU A 51 -9.38 3.25 19.78
N ILE A 52 -9.33 3.42 18.45
CA ILE A 52 -10.21 2.71 17.51
C ILE A 52 -10.07 1.19 17.69
N LYS A 53 -8.84 0.67 17.73
CA LYS A 53 -8.58 -0.77 17.91
C LYS A 53 -9.11 -1.29 19.24
N VAL A 54 -8.95 -0.52 20.31
CA VAL A 54 -9.48 -0.88 21.64
C VAL A 54 -11.00 -1.00 21.58
N LEU A 55 -11.70 0.00 21.03
CA LEU A 55 -13.16 0.00 20.92
C LEU A 55 -13.67 -1.14 20.02
N GLN A 56 -13.01 -1.40 18.89
CA GLN A 56 -13.34 -2.55 18.03
C GLN A 56 -13.17 -3.88 18.76
N LYS A 57 -12.11 -4.03 19.55
CA LYS A 57 -11.88 -5.23 20.38
C LYS A 57 -12.92 -5.36 21.49
N GLU A 58 -13.33 -4.25 22.10
CA GLU A 58 -14.41 -4.23 23.08
C GLU A 58 -15.75 -4.60 22.46
N ALA A 59 -16.06 -4.11 21.25
CA ALA A 59 -17.25 -4.49 20.50
C ALA A 59 -17.30 -6.02 20.27
N VAL A 60 -16.19 -6.62 19.79
CA VAL A 60 -16.07 -8.07 19.62
C VAL A 60 -16.26 -8.81 20.95
N LYS A 61 -15.73 -8.27 22.05
CA LYS A 61 -15.91 -8.83 23.39
C LYS A 61 -17.37 -8.76 23.84
N PHE A 62 -18.06 -7.65 23.63
CA PHE A 62 -19.47 -7.49 23.98
C PHE A 62 -20.39 -8.39 23.16
N ALA A 63 -20.08 -8.58 21.86
CA ALA A 63 -20.75 -9.55 21.00
C ALA A 63 -20.63 -10.97 21.57
N HIS A 64 -19.43 -11.38 22.00
CA HIS A 64 -19.21 -12.70 22.61
C HIS A 64 -19.99 -12.89 23.92
N TYR A 65 -20.22 -11.83 24.70
CA TYR A 65 -20.96 -11.91 25.97
C TYR A 65 -22.46 -11.60 25.83
N ASP A 66 -23.00 -11.59 24.60
CA ASP A 66 -24.41 -11.29 24.32
C ASP A 66 -24.89 -9.95 24.93
N LYS A 67 -24.05 -8.91 24.84
CA LYS A 67 -24.37 -7.54 25.31
C LYS A 67 -24.60 -6.58 24.13
N PRO A 68 -25.73 -6.68 23.40
CA PRO A 68 -25.94 -5.95 22.16
C PRO A 68 -25.99 -4.42 22.33
N ASN A 69 -26.43 -3.92 23.49
CA ASN A 69 -26.45 -2.48 23.73
C ASN A 69 -25.04 -1.91 23.94
N ALA A 70 -24.16 -2.66 24.60
CA ALA A 70 -22.77 -2.25 24.83
C ALA A 70 -21.93 -2.40 23.56
N GLU A 71 -22.18 -3.45 22.78
CA GLU A 71 -21.57 -3.65 21.46
C GLU A 71 -21.90 -2.48 20.52
N LYS A 72 -23.18 -2.11 20.39
CA LYS A 72 -23.59 -1.00 19.53
C LYS A 72 -22.93 0.32 19.91
N GLU A 73 -22.81 0.59 21.21
CA GLU A 73 -22.18 1.82 21.67
C GLU A 73 -20.68 1.83 21.40
N ALA A 74 -19.99 0.70 21.60
CA ALA A 74 -18.57 0.57 21.26
C ALA A 74 -18.31 0.73 19.75
N ILE A 75 -19.17 0.15 18.91
CA ILE A 75 -19.11 0.33 17.44
C ILE A 75 -19.34 1.79 17.07
N ARG A 76 -20.38 2.43 17.63
CA ARG A 76 -20.68 3.84 17.35
C ARG A 76 -19.50 4.75 17.68
N GLN A 77 -18.86 4.54 18.84
CA GLN A 77 -17.68 5.31 19.23
C GLN A 77 -16.48 5.01 18.32
N ALA A 78 -16.27 3.76 17.94
CA ALA A 78 -15.21 3.39 16.99
C ALA A 78 -15.44 4.06 15.62
N ASP A 79 -16.68 4.08 15.13
CA ASP A 79 -17.05 4.71 13.85
C ASP A 79 -16.83 6.22 13.88
N GLU A 80 -17.18 6.90 14.97
CA GLU A 80 -16.93 8.34 15.15
C GLU A 80 -15.43 8.67 15.14
N LEU A 81 -14.62 7.88 15.84
CA LEU A 81 -13.16 8.05 15.82
C LEU A 81 -12.55 7.69 14.45
N GLN A 82 -13.09 6.67 13.78
CA GLN A 82 -12.66 6.28 12.44
C GLN A 82 -12.97 7.37 11.41
N GLU A 83 -14.14 8.01 11.49
CA GLU A 83 -14.50 9.14 10.63
C GLU A 83 -13.56 10.34 10.88
N ALA A 84 -13.25 10.64 12.14
CA ALA A 84 -12.29 11.69 12.49
C ALA A 84 -10.87 11.36 11.97
N PHE A 85 -10.46 10.09 12.01
CA PHE A 85 -9.20 9.63 11.44
C PHE A 85 -9.19 9.77 9.92
N ASP A 86 -10.26 9.32 9.26
CA ASP A 86 -10.39 9.28 7.80
C ASP A 86 -10.47 10.66 7.16
N THR A 87 -11.08 11.63 7.87
CA THR A 87 -11.22 13.02 7.44
C THR A 87 -10.01 13.88 7.81
N HIS A 88 -9.07 13.34 8.59
CA HIS A 88 -7.89 14.09 9.01
C HIS A 88 -7.04 14.49 7.79
N PRO A 89 -6.66 15.78 7.63
CA PRO A 89 -5.98 16.27 6.43
C PRO A 89 -4.72 15.49 6.08
N LEU A 90 -3.93 15.09 7.08
CA LEU A 90 -2.71 14.30 6.87
C LEU A 90 -3.00 12.88 6.35
N VAL A 91 -4.11 12.26 6.78
CA VAL A 91 -4.52 10.93 6.34
C VAL A 91 -5.06 10.98 4.91
N VAL A 92 -5.82 12.04 4.58
CA VAL A 92 -6.27 12.30 3.21
C VAL A 92 -5.08 12.49 2.28
N GLU A 93 -4.14 13.38 2.63
CA GLU A 93 -2.91 13.64 1.85
C GLU A 93 -2.08 12.37 1.64
N TYR A 94 -1.98 11.53 2.68
CA TYR A 94 -1.31 10.23 2.59
C TYR A 94 -1.99 9.25 1.63
N ARG A 95 -3.32 9.17 1.69
CA ARG A 95 -4.12 8.32 0.80
C ARG A 95 -3.97 8.76 -0.65
N GLU A 96 -3.98 10.06 -0.92
CA GLU A 96 -3.74 10.61 -2.25
C GLU A 96 -2.34 10.25 -2.75
N CYS A 97 -1.30 10.48 -1.95
CA CYS A 97 0.07 10.10 -2.28
C CYS A 97 0.24 8.58 -2.52
N LEU A 98 -0.47 7.76 -1.74
CA LEU A 98 -0.50 6.30 -1.91
C LEU A 98 -1.10 5.90 -3.27
N VAL A 99 -2.22 6.51 -3.65
CA VAL A 99 -2.88 6.22 -4.92
C VAL A 99 -1.96 6.60 -6.07
N GLU A 100 -1.38 7.80 -6.05
CA GLU A 100 -0.43 8.22 -7.09
C GLU A 100 0.79 7.31 -7.20
N ALA A 101 1.36 6.90 -6.05
CA ALA A 101 2.48 5.96 -6.03
C ALA A 101 2.09 4.59 -6.61
N ASN A 102 0.89 4.11 -6.31
CA ASN A 102 0.39 2.85 -6.84
C ASN A 102 0.12 2.93 -8.35
N ASP A 103 -0.45 4.03 -8.82
CA ASP A 103 -0.69 4.27 -10.24
C ASP A 103 0.61 4.31 -11.04
N LEU A 104 1.65 4.95 -10.49
CA LEU A 104 2.99 4.93 -11.09
C LEU A 104 3.53 3.49 -11.25
N LEU A 105 3.41 2.68 -10.19
CA LEU A 105 3.87 1.28 -10.22
C LEU A 105 3.07 0.44 -11.22
N HIS A 106 1.75 0.61 -11.28
CA HIS A 106 0.90 -0.06 -12.25
C HIS A 106 1.23 0.34 -13.68
N HIS A 107 1.44 1.64 -13.94
CA HIS A 107 1.82 2.12 -15.25
C HIS A 107 3.16 1.53 -15.72
N LEU A 108 4.16 1.53 -14.84
CA LEU A 108 5.46 0.93 -15.12
C LEU A 108 5.37 -0.57 -15.39
N ALA A 109 4.59 -1.31 -14.59
CA ALA A 109 4.34 -2.72 -14.82
C ALA A 109 3.68 -2.97 -16.18
N SER A 110 2.71 -2.14 -16.56
CA SER A 110 2.06 -2.23 -17.88
C SER A 110 3.04 -1.96 -19.02
N ILE A 111 3.90 -0.94 -18.92
CA ILE A 111 4.90 -0.65 -19.94
C ILE A 111 5.85 -1.84 -20.12
N LEU A 112 6.37 -2.38 -19.01
CA LEU A 112 7.25 -3.54 -19.05
C LEU A 112 6.58 -4.74 -19.71
N GLN A 113 5.33 -5.04 -19.33
CA GLN A 113 4.57 -6.13 -19.92
C GLN A 113 4.36 -5.94 -21.42
N THR A 114 3.96 -4.75 -21.85
CA THR A 114 3.75 -4.43 -23.27
C THR A 114 5.05 -4.54 -24.06
N GLN A 115 6.14 -3.92 -23.61
CA GLN A 115 7.41 -3.97 -24.35
C GLN A 115 7.99 -5.38 -24.48
N VAL A 116 7.87 -6.19 -23.42
CA VAL A 116 8.32 -7.59 -23.46
C VAL A 116 7.47 -8.39 -24.45
N ASN A 117 6.14 -8.23 -24.42
CA ASN A 117 5.25 -8.92 -25.36
C ASN A 117 5.52 -8.49 -26.81
N ASP A 118 5.63 -7.20 -27.09
CA ASP A 118 5.90 -6.68 -28.44
C ASP A 118 7.22 -7.22 -29.01
N THR A 119 8.26 -7.31 -28.17
CA THR A 119 9.57 -7.86 -28.57
C THR A 119 9.48 -9.35 -28.90
N LEU A 120 8.65 -10.10 -28.17
CA LEU A 120 8.43 -11.53 -28.43
C LEU A 120 7.63 -11.76 -29.71
N GLU A 121 6.58 -10.96 -29.94
CA GLU A 121 5.76 -11.03 -31.14
C GLU A 121 6.55 -10.64 -32.40
N GLN A 122 7.40 -9.61 -32.33
CA GLN A 122 8.30 -9.25 -33.43
C GLN A 122 9.26 -10.39 -33.80
N LYS A 123 9.86 -11.04 -32.80
CA LYS A 123 10.76 -12.18 -33.04
C LYS A 123 10.04 -13.38 -33.68
N LEU A 124 8.79 -13.64 -33.31
CA LEU A 124 7.98 -14.69 -33.93
C LEU A 124 7.71 -14.41 -35.42
N ASN A 125 7.44 -13.15 -35.78
CA ASN A 125 7.16 -12.75 -37.16
C ASN A 125 8.42 -12.67 -38.05
N GLU A 126 9.62 -12.62 -37.49
CA GLU A 126 10.89 -12.63 -38.22
C GLU A 126 11.44 -14.06 -38.46
N GLU A 127 10.91 -15.07 -37.75
CA GLU A 127 11.30 -16.48 -37.89
C GLU A 127 10.40 -17.28 -38.87
N GLU A 128 9.33 -16.67 -39.40
CA GLU A 128 8.48 -17.21 -40.50
C GLU A 128 8.90 -16.69 -41.89
#